data_AF-A0A6I2ZP50-F1
#
_entry.id   AF-A0A6I2ZP50-F1
#
_cell.length_a   1.000
_cell.length_b   1.000
_cell.length_c   1.000
_cell.angle_alpha   90.00
_cell.angle_beta   90.00
_cell.angle_gamma   90.00
#
_symmetry.space_group_name_H-M   'P 1'
#
loop_
_entity.id
_entity.type
_entity.pdbx_description
1 polymer ?
#
loop_
_entity_poly.entity_id
_entity_poly.type
_entity_poly.pdbx_seq_one_letter_code
_entity_poly.pdbx_strand_id
1 'polypeptide(L)' 'NSLGRSLNLSVIAEGVETAGQLDALISMGCTLVSGFGLCRPIPEAELTPLLNVPLEARRIEIDLTDQSTANR' A
#
# COMPACT_ATOMS: atom_id res chain seq x y z
N ASN A 1 -10.38 12.77 -14.56
CA ASN A 1 -9.18 13.61 -14.43
C ASN A 1 -9.15 14.18 -13.03
N SER A 2 -8.09 13.97 -12.23
CA SER A 2 -8.03 14.35 -10.80
C SER A 2 -7.10 15.56 -10.58
N LEU A 3 -7.25 16.26 -9.45
CA LEU A 3 -6.45 17.46 -9.12
C LEU A 3 -4.94 17.20 -9.14
N GLY A 4 -4.48 16.08 -8.56
CA GLY A 4 -3.06 15.73 -8.55
C GLY A 4 -2.48 15.54 -9.95
N ARG A 5 -3.24 14.91 -10.87
CA ARG A 5 -2.82 14.75 -12.28
C ARG A 5 -2.72 16.10 -13.00
N SER A 6 -3.67 17.00 -12.79
CA SER A 6 -3.64 18.34 -13.39
C SER A 6 -2.47 19.20 -12.91
N LEU A 7 -1.95 18.91 -11.71
CA LEU A 7 -0.81 19.61 -11.11
C LEU A 7 0.52 18.87 -11.28
N ASN A 8 0.55 17.76 -12.02
CA ASN A 8 1.74 16.88 -12.15
C ASN A 8 2.33 16.44 -10.79
N LEU A 9 1.47 16.18 -9.80
CA LEU A 9 1.86 15.70 -8.48
C LEU A 9 1.64 14.19 -8.36
N SER A 10 2.57 13.51 -7.70
CA SER A 10 2.36 12.15 -7.19
C SER A 10 1.38 12.20 -6.02
N VAL A 11 0.38 11.30 -6.05
CA VAL A 11 -0.61 11.17 -4.98
C VAL A 11 -0.45 9.79 -4.36
N ILE A 12 -0.37 9.75 -3.03
CA ILE A 12 -0.46 8.54 -2.23
C ILE A 12 -1.86 8.45 -1.61
N ALA A 13 -2.50 7.29 -1.74
CA ALA A 13 -3.72 7.00 -1.01
C ALA A 13 -3.37 6.26 0.29
N GLU A 14 -3.63 6.90 1.43
CA GLU A 14 -3.35 6.35 2.75
C GLU A 14 -4.62 5.75 3.37
N GLY A 15 -4.44 4.77 4.26
CA GLY A 15 -5.54 4.10 4.97
C GLY A 15 -6.18 2.93 4.22
N VAL A 16 -5.43 2.23 3.37
CA VAL A 16 -5.92 0.99 2.72
C VAL A 16 -5.96 -0.16 3.74
N GLU A 17 -7.16 -0.63 4.04
CA GLU A 17 -7.43 -1.70 5.02
C GLU A 17 -7.94 -2.99 4.36
N THR A 18 -8.57 -2.91 3.19
CA THR A 18 -9.22 -4.07 2.53
C THR A 18 -8.83 -4.22 1.06
N ALA A 19 -8.97 -5.45 0.52
CA ALA A 19 -8.81 -5.72 -0.91
C ALA A 19 -9.69 -4.82 -1.79
N GLY A 20 -10.96 -4.64 -1.42
CA GLY A 20 -11.90 -3.84 -2.21
C GLY A 20 -11.50 -2.37 -2.31
N GLN A 21 -10.87 -1.81 -1.28
CA GLN A 21 -10.30 -0.45 -1.33
C GLN A 21 -9.10 -0.39 -2.27
N LEU A 22 -8.20 -1.38 -2.20
CA LEU A 22 -7.04 -1.46 -3.10
C LEU A 22 -7.50 -1.58 -4.56
N ASP A 23 -8.44 -2.47 -4.85
CA ASP A 23 -8.98 -2.68 -6.20
C ASP A 23 -9.62 -1.40 -6.74
N ALA A 24 -10.39 -0.69 -5.91
CA ALA A 24 -10.97 0.60 -6.28
C ALA A 24 -9.87 1.63 -6.61
N LEU A 25 -8.83 1.75 -5.77
CA LEU A 25 -7.71 2.66 -5.99
C LEU A 25 -6.93 2.34 -7.27
N ILE A 26 -6.67 1.05 -7.54
CA ILE A 26 -6.04 0.59 -8.79
C ILE A 26 -6.91 0.98 -9.99
N SER A 27 -8.23 0.76 -9.93
CA SER A 27 -9.15 1.13 -11.02
C SER A 27 -9.19 2.63 -11.29
N MET A 28 -8.98 3.46 -10.27
CA MET A 28 -8.85 4.91 -10.39
C MET A 28 -7.48 5.36 -10.92
N GLY A 29 -6.53 4.44 -11.06
CA GLY A 29 -5.17 4.68 -11.49
C GLY A 29 -4.29 5.32 -10.42
N CYS A 30 -4.55 5.03 -9.14
CA CYS A 30 -3.62 5.32 -8.05
C CYS A 30 -2.48 4.30 -8.09
N THR A 31 -1.23 4.78 -8.06
CA THR A 31 -0.03 3.95 -8.15
C THR A 31 0.78 3.89 -6.86
N LEU A 32 0.41 4.71 -5.86
CA LEU A 32 1.03 4.74 -4.54
C LEU A 32 -0.07 4.60 -3.49
N VAL A 33 0.11 3.63 -2.58
CA VAL A 33 -0.85 3.30 -1.53
C VAL A 33 -0.12 2.97 -0.23
N SER A 34 -0.77 3.23 0.91
CA SER A 34 -0.30 2.83 2.24
C SER A 34 -1.50 2.47 3.12
N GLY A 35 -1.34 1.50 4.01
CA GLY A 35 -2.38 1.14 4.97
C GLY A 35 -2.17 -0.21 5.63
N PHE A 36 -2.93 -0.46 6.69
CA PHE A 36 -2.77 -1.66 7.53
C PHE A 36 -3.21 -2.96 6.86
N GLY A 37 -4.06 -2.89 5.84
CA GLY A 37 -4.35 -4.04 5.00
C GLY A 37 -3.12 -4.51 4.25
N LEU A 38 -2.21 -3.60 3.90
CA LEU A 38 -0.98 -3.89 3.16
C LEU A 38 0.12 -4.39 4.08
N CYS A 39 0.40 -3.63 5.14
CA CYS A 39 1.42 -3.94 6.13
C CYS A 39 1.14 -3.11 7.38
N ARG A 40 1.17 -3.74 8.55
CA ARG A 40 1.16 -2.98 9.81
C ARG A 40 2.52 -2.29 10.02
N PRO A 41 2.58 -1.19 10.79
CA PRO A 41 3.85 -0.61 11.17
C PRO A 41 4.74 -1.66 11.83
N ILE A 42 5.95 -1.83 11.31
CA ILE A 42 6.94 -2.78 11.82
C ILE A 42 8.09 -2.04 12.52
N PRO A 43 8.73 -2.64 13.53
CA PRO A 43 9.95 -2.09 14.14
C PRO A 43 11.11 -1.96 13.14
N GLU A 44 12.05 -1.08 13.45
CA GLU A 44 13.28 -0.88 12.66
C GLU A 44 14.05 -2.19 12.42
N ALA A 45 14.11 -3.05 13.43
CA ALA A 45 14.82 -4.34 13.38
C ALA A 45 14.23 -5.28 12.30
N GLU A 46 12.94 -5.15 11.99
CA GLU A 46 12.26 -5.92 10.95
C GLU A 46 12.33 -5.23 9.59
N LEU A 47 12.33 -3.89 9.55
CA LEU A 47 12.42 -3.11 8.31
C LEU A 47 13.80 -3.16 7.67
N THR A 48 14.86 -3.03 8.46
CA THR A 48 16.24 -2.89 7.96
C THR A 48 16.69 -4.06 7.06
N PRO A 49 16.42 -5.34 7.40
CA PRO A 49 16.70 -6.45 6.51
C PRO A 49 15.98 -6.35 5.16
N LEU A 50 14.73 -5.87 5.12
CA LEU A 50 13.95 -5.70 3.89
C LEU A 50 14.55 -4.62 2.97
N LEU A 51 15.22 -3.62 3.54
CA LEU A 51 15.91 -2.56 2.80
C LEU A 51 17.30 -2.98 2.30
N ASN A 52 17.84 -4.11 2.74
CA ASN A 52 19.19 -4.58 2.39
C ASN A 52 19.20 -5.67 1.31
N VAL A 53 18.05 -6.00 0.72
CA VAL A 53 17.95 -6.92 -0.43
C VAL A 53 17.77 -6.14 -1.76
N PRO A 54 18.13 -6.72 -2.93
CA PRO A 54 17.84 -6.13 -4.24
C PRO A 54 16.34 -5.88 -4.45
N LEU A 55 15.97 -4.90 -5.29
CA LEU A 55 14.57 -4.48 -5.46
C LEU A 55 13.67 -5.62 -5.96
N GLU A 56 14.22 -6.51 -6.79
CA GLU A 56 13.54 -7.68 -7.34
C GLU A 56 13.11 -8.65 -6.24
N ALA A 57 13.85 -8.68 -5.13
CA ALA A 57 13.59 -9.48 -3.94
C ALA A 57 12.73 -8.75 -2.89
N ARG A 58 12.36 -7.47 -3.10
CA ARG A 58 11.49 -6.69 -2.18
C ARG A 58 9.99 -6.85 -2.44
N ARG A 59 9.60 -7.81 -3.28
CA ARG A 59 8.18 -8.09 -3.54
C ARG A 59 7.58 -8.77 -2.32
N ILE A 60 6.58 -8.12 -1.73
CA ILE A 60 5.75 -8.70 -0.69
C ILE A 60 4.46 -9.17 -1.35
N GLU A 61 4.12 -10.44 -1.16
CA GLU A 61 2.77 -10.92 -1.45
C GLU A 61 1.88 -10.48 -0.30
N ILE A 62 0.89 -9.65 -0.61
CA ILE A 62 -0.08 -9.15 0.36
C ILE A 62 -1.34 -10.00 0.20
N ASP A 63 -1.64 -10.81 1.20
CA ASP A 63 -2.92 -11.53 1.25
C ASP A 63 -4.00 -10.62 1.82
N LEU A 64 -4.77 -10.00 0.92
CA LEU A 64 -5.90 -9.12 1.26
C LEU A 64 -7.25 -9.87 1.28
N THR A 65 -7.25 -11.20 1.21
CA THR A 65 -8.51 -11.98 1.25
C THR A 65 -9.16 -11.94 2.63
N ASP A 66 -8.41 -11.59 3.68
CA ASP A 66 -8.94 -11.38 5.02
C ASP A 66 -9.58 -9.98 5.18
N GLN A 67 -10.90 -9.93 5.34
CA GLN A 67 -11.67 -8.72 5.63
C GLN A 67 -11.68 -8.37 7.14
N SER A 68 -10.96 -9.12 7.99
CA SER A 68 -10.96 -8.93 9.45
C SER A 68 -10.15 -7.72 9.95
N THR A 69 -9.36 -7.08 9.08
CA THR A 69 -8.56 -5.88 9.40
C THR A 69 -9.39 -4.62 9.65
N ALA A 70 -10.70 -4.63 9.35
CA ALA A 70 -11.61 -3.49 9.46
C ALA A 70 -12.02 -3.08 10.89
N ASN A 71 -11.38 -3.61 11.96
CA ASN A 71 -11.80 -3.26 13.32
C ASN A 71 -10.65 -3.30 14.34
N ARG A 72 -9.94 -2.17 14.49
CA ARG A 72 -9.34 -1.69 15.75
C ARG A 72 -8.86 -0.25 15.66
#